data_AF-A0A2A3AZ79-F1
#
_entry.id   AF-A0A2A3AZ79-F1
#
_cell.length_a   1.000
_cell.length_b   1.000
_cell.length_c   1.000
_cell.angle_alpha   90.00
_cell.angle_beta   90.00
_cell.angle_gamma   90.00
#
_symmetry.space_group_name_H-M   'P 1'
#
loop_
_entity.id
_entity.type
_entity.pdbx_description
1 polymer ?
#
loop_
_entity_poly.entity_id
_entity_poly.type
_entity_poly.pdbx_seq_one_letter_code
_entity_poly.pdbx_strand_id
1 'polypeptide(L)'
;MLARLKAAAEPDAAYFRAALRLPRPTPEYLAAEQEARAAAAEHRSLTTRRETLKLESGVDNPGRDKLPEQTLRTLLKDLAMETGTAEVRDREARAEFERQMVVYGEHVRASLAADIESLSAKITKHLVEVLELLDVAAALGAEAQQARVDLPGIVKDAAIARRMFETVVVNSIRKMIGARR
;
A
#
# COMPACT_ATOMS: atom_id res chain seq x y z
N MET A 1 10.02 20.11 8.89
CA MET A 1 9.82 18.77 9.52
C MET A 1 9.02 17.80 8.65
N LEU A 2 8.06 18.23 7.83
CA LEU A 2 7.28 17.34 6.95
C LEU A 2 8.12 16.58 5.89
N ALA A 3 9.19 17.18 5.36
CA ALA A 3 10.06 16.51 4.39
C ALA A 3 10.84 15.31 4.96
N ARG A 4 11.16 15.33 6.27
CA ARG A 4 11.86 14.22 6.94
C ARG A 4 10.94 13.02 7.22
N LEU A 5 9.63 13.26 7.36
CA LEU A 5 8.64 12.17 7.47
C LEU A 5 8.38 11.50 6.11
N LYS A 6 8.41 12.28 5.01
CA LYS A 6 8.25 11.74 3.65
C LYS A 6 9.41 10.84 3.22
N ALA A 7 10.65 11.23 3.56
CA ALA A 7 11.85 10.46 3.26
C ALA A 7 11.98 9.14 4.05
N ALA A 8 11.31 9.02 5.21
CA ALA A 8 11.26 7.77 5.96
C ALA A 8 10.15 6.81 5.49
N ALA A 9 9.08 7.33 4.88
CA ALA A 9 7.94 6.52 4.42
C ALA A 9 8.12 5.91 3.02
N GLU A 10 8.88 6.55 2.13
CA GLU A 10 9.19 6.02 0.78
C GLU A 10 9.97 4.69 0.77
N PRO A 11 11.02 4.46 1.60
CA PRO A 11 11.69 3.16 1.65
C PRO A 11 10.76 2.04 2.13
N ASP A 12 9.88 2.32 3.08
CA ASP A 12 8.92 1.36 3.62
C ASP A 12 7.85 0.98 2.59
N ALA A 13 7.26 1.97 1.92
CA ALA A 13 6.21 1.70 0.92
C ALA A 13 6.71 0.94 -0.32
N ALA A 14 7.95 1.19 -0.74
CA ALA A 14 8.59 0.42 -1.82
C ALA A 14 8.95 -1.01 -1.35
N TYR A 15 9.48 -1.13 -0.14
CA TYR A 15 9.78 -2.41 0.50
C TYR A 15 8.52 -3.27 0.63
N PHE A 16 7.43 -2.75 1.20
CA PHE A 16 6.19 -3.52 1.38
C PHE A 16 5.54 -3.90 0.05
N ARG A 17 5.59 -3.02 -0.97
CA ARG A 17 5.14 -3.38 -2.33
C ARG A 17 5.94 -4.55 -2.89
N ALA A 18 7.26 -4.55 -2.73
CA ALA A 18 8.11 -5.64 -3.19
C ALA A 18 7.90 -6.93 -2.38
N ALA A 19 7.83 -6.84 -1.05
CA ALA A 19 7.63 -7.96 -0.14
C ALA A 19 6.28 -8.64 -0.35
N LEU A 20 5.22 -7.86 -0.54
CA LEU A 20 3.86 -8.34 -0.80
C LEU A 20 3.57 -8.58 -2.28
N ARG A 21 4.56 -8.40 -3.18
CA ARG A 21 4.43 -8.54 -4.63
C ARG A 21 3.24 -7.78 -5.21
N LEU A 22 2.96 -6.60 -4.66
CA LEU A 22 1.82 -5.80 -5.07
C LEU A 22 1.96 -5.40 -6.55
N PRO A 23 0.84 -5.33 -7.29
CA PRO A 23 0.86 -4.87 -8.67
C PRO A 23 1.44 -3.46 -8.74
N ARG A 24 2.22 -3.19 -9.79
CA ARG A 24 2.77 -1.85 -10.02
C ARG A 24 1.62 -0.87 -10.30
N PRO A 25 1.74 0.40 -9.84
CA PRO A 25 0.79 1.43 -10.24
C PRO A 25 0.71 1.52 -11.77
N THR A 26 -0.50 1.75 -12.28
CA THR A 26 -0.72 1.91 -13.73
C THR A 26 -0.16 3.27 -14.20
N PRO A 27 0.19 3.40 -15.50
CA PRO A 27 0.65 4.69 -16.02
C PRO A 27 -0.40 5.80 -15.84
N GLU A 28 -1.70 5.46 -15.90
CA GLU A 28 -2.81 6.39 -15.66
C GLU A 28 -2.82 6.88 -14.21
N TYR A 29 -2.60 6.00 -13.24
CA TYR A 29 -2.48 6.37 -11.83
C TYR A 29 -1.31 7.33 -11.61
N LEU A 30 -0.14 7.03 -12.19
CA LEU A 30 1.06 7.86 -12.04
C LEU A 30 0.89 9.23 -12.71
N ALA A 31 0.26 9.28 -13.88
CA ALA A 31 -0.05 10.52 -14.56
C ALA A 31 -1.03 11.38 -13.76
N ALA A 32 -2.11 10.77 -13.23
CA ALA A 32 -3.08 11.47 -12.40
C ALA A 32 -2.47 11.99 -11.10
N GLU A 33 -1.58 11.22 -10.46
CA GLU A 33 -0.84 11.67 -9.28
C GLU A 33 0.06 12.89 -9.57
N GLN A 34 0.79 12.84 -10.69
CA GLN A 34 1.66 13.94 -11.12
C GLN A 34 0.86 15.20 -11.44
N GLU A 35 -0.24 15.06 -12.19
CA GLU A 35 -1.11 16.18 -12.55
C GLU A 35 -1.76 16.79 -11.30
N ALA A 36 -2.26 15.98 -10.37
CA ALA A 36 -2.82 16.48 -9.10
C ALA A 36 -1.77 17.25 -8.28
N ARG A 37 -0.53 16.77 -8.24
CA ARG A 37 0.57 17.48 -7.57
C ARG A 37 0.93 18.80 -8.27
N ALA A 38 0.96 18.79 -9.60
CA ALA A 38 1.28 19.96 -10.41
C ALA A 38 0.20 21.04 -10.29
N ALA A 39 -1.07 20.67 -10.46
CA ALA A 39 -2.22 21.58 -10.33
C ALA A 39 -2.30 22.19 -8.91
N ALA A 40 -2.07 21.39 -7.87
CA ALA A 40 -2.02 21.88 -6.50
C ALA A 40 -0.85 22.86 -6.27
N ALA A 41 0.31 22.62 -6.88
CA ALA A 41 1.47 23.51 -6.79
C ALA A 41 1.22 24.83 -7.53
N GLU A 42 0.64 24.76 -8.73
CA GLU A 42 0.24 25.92 -9.53
C GLU A 42 -0.77 26.79 -8.78
N HIS A 43 -1.84 26.21 -8.26
CA HIS A 43 -2.86 26.93 -7.49
C HIS A 43 -2.27 27.62 -6.25
N ARG A 44 -1.41 26.93 -5.49
CA ARG A 44 -0.70 27.54 -4.35
C ARG A 44 0.22 28.69 -4.77
N SER A 45 0.96 28.52 -5.87
CA SER A 45 1.87 29.53 -6.39
C SER A 45 1.12 30.81 -6.77
N LEU A 46 0.02 30.68 -7.52
CA LEU A 46 -0.82 31.81 -7.93
C LEU A 46 -1.48 32.50 -6.74
N THR A 47 -2.00 31.73 -5.79
CA THR A 47 -2.58 32.25 -4.55
C THR A 47 -1.54 33.06 -3.77
N THR A 48 -0.35 32.49 -3.57
CA THR A 48 0.77 33.16 -2.88
C THR A 48 1.17 34.43 -3.61
N ARG A 49 1.31 34.40 -4.94
CA ARG A 49 1.67 35.57 -5.75
C ARG A 49 0.64 36.69 -5.61
N ARG A 50 -0.65 36.34 -5.61
CA ARG A 50 -1.74 37.30 -5.42
C ARG A 50 -1.70 37.92 -4.02
N GLU A 51 -1.46 37.13 -2.98
CA GLU A 51 -1.33 37.62 -1.61
C GLU A 51 -0.11 38.52 -1.43
N THR A 52 1.05 38.11 -1.97
CA THR A 52 2.27 38.92 -1.98
C THR A 52 2.03 40.25 -2.67
N LEU A 53 1.39 40.27 -3.84
CA LEU A 53 1.11 41.53 -4.56
C LEU A 53 0.19 42.46 -3.77
N LYS A 54 -0.81 41.92 -3.05
CA LYS A 54 -1.67 42.72 -2.16
C LYS A 54 -0.86 43.34 -1.01
N LEU A 55 0.02 42.55 -0.39
CA LEU A 55 0.86 43.02 0.72
C LEU A 55 1.84 44.09 0.24
N GLU A 56 2.57 43.83 -0.85
CA GLU A 56 3.54 44.78 -1.42
C GLU A 56 2.88 46.11 -1.81
N SER A 57 1.62 46.08 -2.27
CA SER A 57 0.90 47.32 -2.59
C SER A 57 0.57 48.19 -1.38
N GLY A 58 0.45 47.58 -0.19
CA GLY A 58 0.13 48.27 1.06
C GLY A 58 1.35 48.78 1.84
N VAL A 59 2.57 48.41 1.42
CA VAL A 59 3.81 48.78 2.11
C VAL A 59 4.49 49.93 1.37
N ASP A 60 4.75 51.03 2.08
CA ASP A 60 5.63 52.09 1.59
C ASP A 60 7.09 51.66 1.69
N ASN A 61 7.68 51.29 0.54
CA ASN A 61 9.08 50.91 0.46
C ASN A 61 9.89 52.05 -0.18
N PRO A 62 10.75 52.77 0.58
CA PRO A 62 11.49 53.92 0.07
C PRO A 62 12.53 53.55 -1.01
N GLY A 63 12.86 52.26 -1.19
CA GLY A 63 13.80 51.78 -2.21
C GLY A 63 13.13 51.18 -3.47
N ARG A 64 11.81 51.24 -3.60
CA ARG A 64 11.07 50.70 -4.76
C ARG A 64 9.96 51.63 -5.19
N ASP A 65 9.89 51.91 -6.49
CA ASP A 65 8.75 52.63 -7.07
C ASP A 65 7.47 51.80 -6.91
N LYS A 66 6.41 52.44 -6.40
CA LYS A 66 5.10 51.82 -6.30
C LYS A 66 4.52 51.59 -7.69
N LEU A 67 3.87 50.45 -7.88
CA LEU A 67 3.09 50.19 -9.08
C LEU A 67 1.97 51.25 -9.20
N PRO A 68 1.71 51.78 -10.42
CA PRO A 68 0.55 52.62 -10.65
C PRO A 68 -0.74 51.88 -10.27
N GLU A 69 -1.68 52.58 -9.66
CA GLU A 69 -2.88 51.98 -9.09
C GLU A 69 -3.73 51.21 -10.13
N GLN A 70 -3.87 51.75 -11.34
CA GLN A 70 -4.56 51.05 -12.43
C GLN A 70 -3.85 49.74 -12.82
N THR A 71 -2.53 49.76 -12.95
CA THR A 71 -1.74 48.57 -13.27
C THR A 71 -1.89 47.50 -12.19
N LEU A 72 -1.83 47.89 -10.91
CA LEU A 72 -2.03 47.00 -9.77
C LEU A 72 -3.44 46.35 -9.80
N ARG A 73 -4.50 47.14 -10.02
CA ARG A 73 -5.87 46.62 -10.09
C ARG A 73 -6.05 45.60 -11.22
N THR A 74 -5.47 45.87 -12.39
CA THR A 74 -5.50 44.93 -13.52
C THR A 74 -4.77 43.64 -13.18
N LEU A 75 -3.54 43.71 -12.66
CA LEU A 75 -2.77 42.53 -12.28
C LEU A 75 -3.47 41.69 -11.20
N LEU A 76 -4.10 42.32 -10.20
CA LEU A 76 -4.85 41.62 -9.17
C LEU A 76 -6.12 40.95 -9.72
N LYS A 77 -6.75 41.55 -10.72
CA LYS A 77 -7.90 40.98 -11.41
C LYS A 77 -7.51 39.78 -12.27
N ASP A 78 -6.42 39.90 -13.03
CA ASP A 78 -5.90 38.83 -13.87
C ASP A 78 -5.46 37.63 -13.01
N LEU A 79 -4.70 37.88 -11.95
CA LEU A 79 -4.33 36.84 -10.97
C LEU A 79 -5.56 36.21 -10.29
N ALA A 80 -6.63 36.97 -10.04
CA ALA A 80 -7.86 36.41 -9.50
C ALA A 80 -8.55 35.46 -10.49
N MET A 81 -8.56 35.80 -11.78
CA MET A 81 -9.06 34.91 -12.84
C MET A 81 -8.20 33.65 -12.96
N GLU A 82 -6.87 33.80 -13.00
CA GLU A 82 -5.91 32.67 -13.05
C GLU A 82 -6.01 31.76 -11.82
N THR A 83 -6.21 32.35 -10.63
CA THR A 83 -6.41 31.54 -9.41
C THR A 83 -7.71 30.72 -9.52
N GLY A 84 -8.79 31.31 -10.06
CA GLY A 84 -10.06 30.62 -10.25
C GLY A 84 -9.97 29.46 -11.25
N THR A 85 -9.25 29.64 -12.36
CA THR A 85 -9.03 28.56 -13.33
C THR A 85 -8.14 27.46 -12.76
N ALA A 86 -7.07 27.82 -12.03
CA ALA A 86 -6.20 26.86 -11.36
C ALA A 86 -6.91 26.08 -10.25
N GLU A 87 -7.85 26.70 -9.53
CA GLU A 87 -8.66 26.03 -8.51
C GLU A 87 -9.56 24.95 -9.12
N VAL A 88 -10.21 25.25 -10.25
CA VAL A 88 -11.01 24.28 -10.99
C VAL A 88 -10.14 23.11 -11.45
N ARG A 89 -8.97 23.39 -12.03
CA ARG A 89 -8.02 22.37 -12.46
C ARG A 89 -7.51 21.50 -11.31
N ASP A 90 -7.19 22.09 -10.16
CA ASP A 90 -6.78 21.35 -8.95
C ASP A 90 -7.91 20.42 -8.47
N ARG A 91 -9.17 20.90 -8.47
CA ARG A 91 -10.33 20.06 -8.12
C ARG A 91 -10.52 18.90 -9.09
N GLU A 92 -10.43 19.15 -10.39
CA GLU A 92 -10.58 18.11 -11.42
C GLU A 92 -9.46 17.08 -11.36
N ALA A 93 -8.20 17.53 -11.25
CA ALA A 93 -7.04 16.64 -11.16
C ALA A 93 -7.09 15.76 -9.90
N ARG A 94 -7.54 16.31 -8.76
CA ARG A 94 -7.75 15.52 -7.53
C ARG A 94 -8.87 14.49 -7.69
N ALA A 95 -10.00 14.88 -8.28
CA ALA A 95 -11.11 13.96 -8.51
C ALA A 95 -10.72 12.80 -9.45
N GLU A 96 -9.86 13.06 -10.43
CA GLU A 96 -9.31 12.00 -11.29
C GLU A 96 -8.31 11.13 -10.53
N PHE A 97 -7.41 11.72 -9.74
CA PHE A 97 -6.47 10.94 -8.93
C PHE A 97 -7.19 10.04 -7.91
N GLU A 98 -8.24 10.54 -7.26
CA GLU A 98 -9.08 9.74 -6.34
C GLU A 98 -9.75 8.56 -7.05
N ARG A 99 -10.25 8.78 -8.28
CA ARG A 99 -10.79 7.68 -9.11
C ARG A 99 -9.72 6.62 -9.39
N GLN A 100 -8.54 7.03 -9.81
CA GLN A 100 -7.43 6.11 -10.07
C GLN A 100 -6.96 5.39 -8.79
N MET A 101 -6.98 6.07 -7.64
CA MET A 101 -6.68 5.47 -6.34
C MET A 101 -7.64 4.34 -5.98
N VAL A 102 -8.95 4.52 -6.21
CA VAL A 102 -9.95 3.48 -5.96
C VAL A 102 -9.68 2.26 -6.85
N VAL A 103 -9.50 2.48 -8.15
CA VAL A 103 -9.24 1.40 -9.12
C VAL A 103 -7.97 0.64 -8.78
N TYR A 104 -6.87 1.34 -8.50
CA TYR A 104 -5.62 0.69 -8.10
C TYR A 104 -5.76 -0.04 -6.76
N GLY A 105 -6.48 0.53 -5.80
CA GLY A 105 -6.77 -0.10 -4.52
C GLY A 105 -7.56 -1.41 -4.66
N GLU A 106 -8.56 -1.45 -5.54
CA GLU A 106 -9.31 -2.66 -5.87
C GLU A 106 -8.42 -3.72 -6.53
N HIS A 107 -7.57 -3.33 -7.48
CA HIS A 107 -6.63 -4.25 -8.12
C HIS A 107 -5.64 -4.87 -7.12
N VAL A 108 -5.09 -4.04 -6.22
CA VAL A 108 -4.21 -4.49 -5.13
C VAL A 108 -4.93 -5.47 -4.20
N ARG A 109 -6.17 -5.15 -3.79
CA ARG A 109 -6.98 -6.02 -2.92
C ARG A 109 -7.28 -7.36 -3.57
N ALA A 110 -7.68 -7.36 -4.84
CA ALA A 110 -7.95 -8.58 -5.60
C ALA A 110 -6.69 -9.45 -5.73
N SER A 111 -5.54 -8.84 -6.06
CA SER A 111 -4.26 -9.54 -6.16
C SER A 111 -3.86 -10.17 -4.82
N LEU A 112 -3.95 -9.41 -3.73
CA LEU A 112 -3.63 -9.90 -2.39
C LEU A 112 -4.57 -11.03 -1.95
N ALA A 113 -5.86 -10.92 -2.24
CA ALA A 113 -6.83 -11.96 -1.92
C ALA A 113 -6.49 -13.28 -2.65
N ALA A 114 -6.16 -13.20 -3.94
CA ALA A 114 -5.75 -14.36 -4.74
C ALA A 114 -4.44 -14.99 -4.22
N ASP A 115 -3.44 -14.18 -3.87
CA ASP A 115 -2.18 -14.67 -3.30
C ASP A 115 -2.38 -15.35 -1.94
N ILE A 116 -3.22 -14.76 -1.08
CA ILE A 116 -3.58 -15.34 0.22
C ILE A 116 -4.30 -16.68 0.03
N GLU A 117 -5.25 -16.76 -0.90
CA GLU A 117 -5.98 -18.00 -1.20
C GLU A 117 -5.04 -19.08 -1.73
N SER A 118 -4.15 -18.73 -2.67
CA SER A 118 -3.13 -19.62 -3.22
C SER A 118 -2.17 -20.14 -2.14
N LEU A 119 -1.67 -19.27 -1.25
CA LEU A 119 -0.83 -19.66 -0.13
C LEU A 119 -1.59 -20.53 0.86
N SER A 120 -2.86 -20.21 1.15
CA SER A 120 -3.70 -21.02 2.03
C SER A 120 -3.93 -22.43 1.47
N ALA A 121 -4.12 -22.56 0.15
CA ALA A 121 -4.23 -23.84 -0.54
C ALA A 121 -2.92 -24.64 -0.48
N LYS A 122 -1.77 -23.99 -0.70
CA LYS A 122 -0.44 -24.63 -0.59
C LYS A 122 -0.15 -25.10 0.83
N ILE A 123 -0.43 -24.27 1.84
CA ILE A 123 -0.31 -24.64 3.24
C ILE A 123 -1.17 -25.86 3.51
N THR A 124 -2.46 -25.83 3.15
CA THR A 124 -3.37 -26.96 3.36
C THR A 124 -2.86 -28.24 2.71
N LYS A 125 -2.36 -28.16 1.48
CA LYS A 125 -1.76 -29.31 0.78
C LYS A 125 -0.56 -29.88 1.54
N HIS A 126 0.40 -29.04 1.92
CA HIS A 126 1.59 -29.48 2.65
C HIS A 126 1.26 -30.05 4.03
N LEU A 127 0.22 -29.54 4.69
CA LEU A 127 -0.25 -30.11 5.96
C LEU A 127 -0.78 -31.53 5.77
N VAL A 128 -1.51 -31.79 4.69
CA VAL A 128 -1.98 -33.14 4.35
C VAL A 128 -0.78 -34.06 4.05
N GLU A 129 0.16 -33.62 3.23
CA GLU A 129 1.39 -34.38 2.91
C GLU A 129 2.19 -34.73 4.19
N VAL A 130 2.32 -33.81 5.14
CA VAL A 130 3.01 -34.06 6.42
C VAL A 130 2.25 -35.09 7.27
N LEU A 131 0.91 -35.01 7.32
CA LEU A 131 0.11 -36.00 8.05
C LEU A 131 0.23 -37.39 7.43
N GLU A 132 0.22 -37.51 6.10
CA GLU A 132 0.45 -38.77 5.40
C GLU A 132 1.83 -39.36 5.71
N LEU A 133 2.88 -38.53 5.72
CA LEU A 133 4.23 -38.97 6.11
C LEU A 133 4.29 -39.45 7.56
N LEU A 134 3.58 -38.79 8.48
CA LEU A 134 3.50 -39.21 9.88
C LEU A 134 2.71 -40.52 10.04
N ASP A 135 1.69 -40.76 9.22
CA ASP A 135 0.96 -42.03 9.19
C ASP A 135 1.85 -43.18 8.69
N VAL A 136 2.61 -42.96 7.62
CA VAL A 136 3.60 -43.94 7.11
C VAL A 136 4.66 -44.22 8.15
N ALA A 137 5.20 -43.19 8.81
CA ALA A 137 6.18 -43.36 9.86
C ALA A 137 5.62 -44.12 11.08
N ALA A 138 4.37 -43.84 11.49
CA ALA A 138 3.73 -44.58 12.57
C ALA A 138 3.51 -46.06 12.22
N ALA A 139 3.13 -46.37 10.98
CA ALA A 139 3.01 -47.75 10.50
C ALA A 139 4.37 -48.48 10.49
N LEU A 140 5.42 -47.83 9.98
CA LEU A 140 6.78 -48.36 9.98
C LEU A 140 7.29 -48.62 11.41
N GLY A 141 6.98 -47.72 12.35
CA GLY A 141 7.26 -47.86 13.77
C GLY A 141 6.62 -49.11 14.37
N ALA A 142 5.35 -49.36 14.06
CA ALA A 142 4.62 -50.54 14.52
C ALA A 142 5.20 -51.84 13.95
N GLU A 143 5.53 -51.87 12.66
CA GLU A 143 6.15 -53.03 12.00
C GLU A 143 7.55 -53.35 12.57
N ALA A 144 8.39 -52.33 12.75
CA ALA A 144 9.73 -52.52 13.32
C ALA A 144 9.68 -52.98 14.78
N GLN A 145 8.69 -52.52 15.57
CA GLN A 145 8.48 -53.02 16.92
C GLN A 145 8.12 -54.51 16.94
N GLN A 146 7.30 -54.97 15.99
CA GLN A 146 6.99 -56.39 15.82
C GLN A 146 8.22 -57.19 15.38
N ALA A 147 9.05 -56.62 14.50
CA ALA A 147 10.30 -57.21 14.03
C ALA A 147 11.49 -57.06 15.01
N ARG A 148 11.31 -56.36 16.15
CA ARG A 148 12.36 -56.01 17.12
C ARG A 148 13.55 -55.26 16.52
N VAL A 149 13.29 -54.44 15.49
CA VAL A 149 14.28 -53.55 14.86
C VAL A 149 14.17 -52.18 15.51
N ASP A 150 15.30 -51.60 15.93
CA ASP A 150 15.30 -50.26 16.50
C ASP A 150 15.33 -49.21 15.38
N LEU A 151 14.44 -48.22 15.49
CA LEU A 151 14.24 -47.17 14.48
C LEU A 151 14.61 -45.78 15.01
N PRO A 152 14.95 -44.83 14.11
CA PRO A 152 15.24 -43.45 14.49
C PRO A 152 14.08 -42.77 15.23
N GLY A 153 14.40 -41.85 16.15
CA GLY A 153 13.43 -41.17 17.01
C GLY A 153 12.26 -40.50 16.26
N ILE A 154 12.50 -39.95 15.07
CA ILE A 154 11.45 -39.34 14.23
C ILE A 154 10.34 -40.34 13.87
N VAL A 155 10.68 -41.61 13.65
CA VAL A 155 9.72 -42.67 13.30
C VAL A 155 9.05 -43.22 14.56
N LYS A 156 9.81 -43.34 15.64
CA LYS A 156 9.32 -43.80 16.95
C LYS A 156 8.30 -42.85 17.57
N ASP A 157 8.50 -41.55 17.40
CA ASP A 157 7.66 -40.49 17.97
C ASP A 157 6.58 -39.97 16.99
N ALA A 158 6.47 -40.56 15.80
CA ALA A 158 5.57 -40.11 14.73
C ALA A 158 4.09 -40.01 15.18
N ALA A 159 3.62 -40.95 16.00
CA ALA A 159 2.26 -40.94 16.55
C ALA A 159 2.00 -39.75 17.50
N ILE A 160 3.02 -39.33 18.25
CA ILE A 160 2.96 -38.17 19.15
C ILE A 160 3.00 -36.89 18.33
N ALA A 161 3.94 -36.81 17.38
CA ALA A 161 4.06 -35.69 16.45
C ALA A 161 2.76 -35.47 15.66
N ARG A 162 2.09 -36.54 15.20
CA ARG A 162 0.80 -36.47 14.53
C ARG A 162 -0.29 -35.85 15.40
N ARG A 163 -0.45 -36.31 16.65
CA ARG A 163 -1.45 -35.73 17.58
C ARG A 163 -1.20 -34.26 17.85
N MET A 164 0.06 -33.87 18.03
CA MET A 164 0.42 -32.46 18.23
C MET A 164 0.12 -31.63 16.97
N PHE A 165 0.46 -32.16 15.79
CA PHE A 165 0.23 -31.50 14.52
C PHE A 165 -1.26 -31.32 14.25
N GLU A 166 -2.08 -32.37 14.34
CA GLU A 166 -3.54 -32.27 14.19
C GLU A 166 -4.14 -31.21 15.14
N THR A 167 -3.71 -31.20 16.40
CA THR A 167 -4.28 -30.28 17.41
C THR A 167 -3.90 -28.81 17.16
N VAL A 168 -2.65 -28.52 16.80
CA VAL A 168 -2.15 -27.15 16.61
C VAL A 168 -2.54 -26.61 15.23
N VAL A 169 -2.37 -27.41 14.19
CA VAL A 169 -2.56 -27.02 12.80
C VAL A 169 -4.04 -26.91 12.46
N VAL A 170 -4.83 -27.94 12.77
CA VAL A 170 -6.26 -27.96 12.39
C VAL A 170 -7.03 -26.88 13.15
N ASN A 171 -6.65 -26.55 14.38
CA ASN A 171 -7.34 -25.50 15.12
C ASN A 171 -6.85 -24.10 14.78
N SER A 172 -5.55 -23.89 14.61
CA SER A 172 -5.02 -22.53 14.42
C SER A 172 -5.12 -22.08 12.97
N ILE A 173 -4.69 -22.92 12.03
CA ILE A 173 -4.65 -22.55 10.60
C ILE A 173 -6.06 -22.53 10.04
N ARG A 174 -6.92 -23.49 10.39
CA ARG A 174 -8.33 -23.51 9.96
C ARG A 174 -9.14 -22.36 10.55
N LYS A 175 -8.83 -21.88 11.76
CA LYS A 175 -9.43 -20.64 12.30
C LYS A 175 -8.95 -19.39 11.57
N MET A 176 -7.65 -19.28 11.26
CA MET A 176 -7.13 -18.14 10.49
C MET A 176 -7.67 -18.08 9.06
N ILE A 177 -7.89 -19.23 8.43
CA ILE A 177 -8.44 -19.35 7.07
C ILE A 177 -9.97 -19.23 7.08
N GLY A 178 -10.66 -19.83 8.06
CA GLY A 178 -12.11 -19.92 8.13
C GLY A 178 -12.82 -18.67 8.67
N ALA A 179 -12.15 -17.84 9.47
CA ALA A 179 -12.74 -16.59 10.00
C ALA A 179 -12.88 -15.46 8.96
N ARG A 180 -12.60 -15.74 7.67
CA ARG A 180 -12.61 -14.75 6.58
C ARG A 180 -13.77 -14.91 5.60
N ARG A 181 -14.78 -15.72 5.94
CA ARG A 181 -16.08 -15.75 5.24
C ARG A 181 -17.10 -14.87 5.93
#